data_AF-A0AA41UYZ4-F1
#
_entry.id   AF-A0AA41UYZ4-F1
#
_cell.length_a   1.000
_cell.length_b   1.000
_cell.length_c   1.000
_cell.angle_alpha   90.00
_cell.angle_beta   90.00
_cell.angle_gamma   90.00
#
_symmetry.space_group_name_H-M   'P 1'
#
loop_
_entity.id
_entity.type
_entity.pdbx_description
1 polymer ?
#
loop_
_entity_poly.entity_id
_entity_poly.type
_entity_poly.pdbx_seq_one_letter_code
_entity_poly.pdbx_strand_id
1 'polypeptide(L)'
;METRILICLVISTLVLTDFSEVVFAATFTSKLIHRFSDEVKEFRVSKNGGDKLLSSWPKRKSLDYYQLLVGNDYQRQNMKLGAEYQFLFPSQGSKTISFGDDFGWLHYTWIDIGTPNVSFLVALDAGSDLLWVPCDCIECAPLTATHYNSLDRDLSEYSPSESSTSKHVSCSNELCQLGSNCKNPKQPCPYIANYYSDNTSSSGLLVEDTLHLASSSGHASKSLVQAPVIIGCGRKQSGVFLDGVAPDGLMGLGLGDISILSSLAKAGLALNSFSMCFNDDDSGRIFFGDKGAASQKSTSFLPLDGKFDAYMVGVEGCCIGSSCLEQTEFQAQVDSGTSFTFLPKKVYGEVVAEFDKKINIKRSSYDGYPWEYCYKTSSEGLHKIPNLSLMFPHNNSFEVHNPVILIYVNEEVTGFCLAIQPSAINYGIIGQNFITGYRMVFDREKLKLRWSRSSCQDLSNEEGTPDQDKTENPLPTNEQQSTGGGKHAVAPAVAGKTTSNPSTASRQFMNKLQLPAQLSLLLLVTSLTFCILI
;
A
#
# COMPACT_ATOMS: atom_id res chain seq x y z
N MET A 1 -33.62 40.48 -49.16
CA MET A 1 -32.62 39.53 -48.62
C MET A 1 -32.44 39.72 -47.11
N GLU A 2 -32.45 40.96 -46.62
CA GLU A 2 -32.35 41.29 -45.19
C GLU A 2 -33.52 40.77 -44.32
N THR A 3 -34.75 40.77 -44.83
CA THR A 3 -35.92 40.32 -44.07
C THR A 3 -35.94 38.81 -43.79
N ARG A 4 -35.28 38.01 -44.64
CA ARG A 4 -35.18 36.54 -44.45
C ARG A 4 -34.08 36.17 -43.45
N ILE A 5 -33.03 36.99 -43.36
CA ILE A 5 -31.93 36.80 -42.39
C ILE A 5 -32.42 37.16 -40.97
N LEU A 6 -33.23 38.20 -40.83
CA LEU A 6 -33.81 38.60 -39.54
C LEU A 6 -34.78 37.53 -39.00
N ILE A 7 -35.61 36.93 -39.88
CA ILE A 7 -36.53 35.86 -39.49
C ILE A 7 -35.76 34.60 -39.08
N CYS A 8 -34.69 34.24 -39.79
CA CYS A 8 -33.84 33.11 -39.40
C CYS A 8 -33.09 33.34 -38.08
N LEU A 9 -32.64 34.58 -37.80
CA LEU A 9 -32.02 34.93 -36.52
C LEU A 9 -33.03 34.89 -35.37
N VAL A 10 -34.24 35.40 -35.57
CA VAL A 10 -35.31 35.38 -34.55
C VAL A 10 -35.78 33.95 -34.26
N ILE A 11 -35.90 33.10 -35.29
CA ILE A 11 -36.25 31.68 -35.12
C ILE A 11 -35.10 30.92 -34.46
N SER A 12 -33.84 31.21 -34.79
CA SER A 12 -32.68 30.60 -34.13
C SER A 12 -32.58 31.01 -32.66
N THR A 13 -32.90 32.26 -32.31
CA THR A 13 -32.97 32.69 -30.91
C THR A 13 -34.17 32.08 -30.16
N LEU A 14 -35.31 31.87 -30.83
CA LEU A 14 -36.48 31.21 -30.22
C LEU A 14 -36.25 29.71 -29.99
N VAL A 15 -35.56 29.03 -30.92
CA VAL A 15 -35.18 27.62 -30.76
C VAL A 15 -34.08 27.43 -29.72
N LEU A 16 -33.17 28.40 -29.54
CA LEU A 16 -32.19 28.39 -28.45
C LEU A 16 -32.80 28.70 -27.07
N THR A 17 -33.96 29.35 -27.00
CA THR A 17 -34.67 29.59 -25.73
C THR A 17 -35.57 28.42 -25.28
N ASP A 18 -35.96 27.51 -26.19
CA ASP A 18 -36.81 26.35 -25.86
C ASP A 18 -36.02 25.07 -25.53
N PHE A 19 -34.68 25.08 -25.65
CA PHE A 19 -33.79 24.00 -25.21
C PHE A 19 -33.07 24.28 -23.89
N SER A 20 -33.50 25.28 -23.12
CA SER A 20 -33.26 25.23 -21.68
C SER A 20 -34.24 24.21 -21.10
N GLU A 21 -33.85 22.94 -21.09
CA GLU A 21 -34.40 22.04 -20.09
C GLU A 21 -34.33 22.80 -18.76
N VAL A 22 -35.50 23.04 -18.17
CA VAL A 22 -35.61 23.38 -16.76
C VAL A 22 -35.11 22.15 -16.03
N VAL A 23 -33.78 22.02 -15.94
CA VAL A 23 -33.14 21.27 -14.88
C VAL A 23 -33.61 22.00 -13.64
N PHE A 24 -34.67 21.49 -13.01
CA PHE A 24 -34.86 21.71 -11.60
C PHE A 24 -33.61 21.12 -10.94
N ALA A 25 -32.56 21.92 -10.87
CA ALA A 25 -31.56 21.75 -9.85
C ALA A 25 -32.36 21.93 -8.56
N ALA A 26 -32.87 20.81 -8.03
CA ALA A 26 -33.41 20.75 -6.69
C ALA A 26 -32.25 21.16 -5.80
N THR A 27 -32.15 22.47 -5.57
CA THR A 27 -31.14 23.03 -4.72
C THR A 27 -31.63 22.70 -3.34
N PHE A 28 -31.21 21.53 -2.83
CA PHE A 28 -31.48 21.13 -1.47
C PHE A 28 -30.73 22.09 -0.55
N THR A 29 -31.39 23.19 -0.22
CA THR A 29 -30.90 24.14 0.77
C THR A 29 -31.18 23.55 2.14
N SER A 30 -30.16 22.97 2.73
CA SER A 30 -30.20 22.53 4.12
C SER A 30 -29.66 23.67 4.99
N LYS A 31 -30.52 24.21 5.87
CA LYS A 31 -30.07 25.18 6.88
C LYS A 31 -29.19 24.43 7.87
N LEU A 32 -27.88 24.72 7.88
CA LEU A 32 -26.98 24.24 8.93
C LEU A 32 -27.31 24.96 10.23
N ILE A 33 -28.11 24.31 11.07
CA ILE A 33 -28.46 24.83 12.39
C ILE A 33 -27.54 24.20 13.42
N HIS A 34 -26.80 25.03 14.16
CA HIS A 34 -25.92 24.57 15.23
C HIS A 34 -26.73 23.81 16.29
N ARG A 35 -26.28 22.63 16.73
CA ARG A 35 -27.05 21.76 17.64
C ARG A 35 -27.40 22.40 18.99
N PHE A 36 -26.62 23.39 19.42
CA PHE A 36 -26.87 24.16 20.65
C PHE A 36 -27.50 25.55 20.38
N SER A 37 -27.93 25.80 19.15
CA SER A 37 -28.76 26.96 18.83
C SER A 37 -30.10 26.85 19.57
N ASP A 38 -30.74 28.00 19.77
CA ASP A 38 -32.01 28.04 20.49
C ASP A 38 -33.10 27.37 19.65
N GLU A 39 -32.99 27.41 18.32
CA GLU A 39 -33.87 26.73 17.37
C GLU A 39 -33.88 25.20 17.53
N VAL A 40 -32.72 24.56 17.77
CA VAL A 40 -32.64 23.10 17.96
C VAL A 40 -33.11 22.69 19.35
N LYS A 41 -32.89 23.55 20.36
CA LYS A 41 -33.39 23.31 21.71
C LYS A 41 -34.92 23.31 21.71
N GLU A 42 -35.55 24.31 21.09
CA GLU A 42 -37.01 24.40 20.97
C GLU A 42 -37.60 23.23 20.17
N PHE A 43 -36.98 22.85 19.05
CA PHE A 43 -37.46 21.74 18.23
C PHE A 43 -37.48 20.39 18.98
N ARG A 44 -36.45 20.10 19.81
CA ARG A 44 -36.41 18.86 20.61
C ARG A 44 -37.36 18.87 21.79
N VAL A 45 -37.64 20.03 22.37
CA VAL A 45 -38.64 20.19 23.44
C VAL A 45 -40.04 19.91 22.90
N SER A 46 -40.34 20.35 21.69
CA SER A 46 -41.61 20.09 21.00
C SER A 46 -41.84 18.60 20.70
N LYS A 47 -40.80 17.86 20.27
CA LYS A 47 -40.92 16.45 19.84
C LYS A 47 -41.09 15.44 20.98
N ASN A 48 -40.56 15.75 22.18
CA ASN A 48 -40.50 14.79 23.28
C ASN A 48 -41.53 15.01 24.40
N GLY A 49 -42.52 15.88 24.20
CA GLY A 49 -43.69 15.98 25.09
C GLY A 49 -43.37 16.25 26.57
N GLY A 50 -43.26 17.52 26.94
CA GLY A 50 -43.49 17.99 28.32
C GLY A 50 -42.40 17.66 29.36
N ASP A 51 -41.69 18.71 29.77
CA ASP A 51 -41.17 19.01 31.12
C ASP A 51 -40.29 18.02 31.90
N LYS A 52 -39.93 16.85 31.37
CA LYS A 52 -39.05 15.88 32.08
C LYS A 52 -37.62 15.74 31.55
N LEU A 53 -37.18 16.63 30.67
CA LEU A 53 -35.77 16.68 30.24
C LEU A 53 -35.20 18.11 30.17
N LEU A 54 -35.64 18.99 31.08
CA LEU A 54 -34.93 20.25 31.35
C LEU A 54 -33.70 20.03 32.27
N SER A 55 -33.28 18.78 32.48
CA SER A 55 -32.02 18.46 33.13
C SER A 55 -30.86 18.65 32.15
N SER A 56 -30.41 19.90 32.09
CA SER A 56 -29.02 20.30 31.90
C SER A 56 -28.42 19.97 30.54
N TRP A 57 -28.72 20.79 29.54
CA TRP A 57 -27.68 21.08 28.55
C TRP A 57 -26.50 21.72 29.30
N PRO A 58 -25.31 21.12 29.24
CA PRO A 58 -24.18 21.62 30.00
C PRO A 58 -23.85 23.06 29.58
N LYS A 59 -23.50 23.91 30.55
CA LYS A 59 -23.14 25.31 30.27
C LYS A 59 -22.02 25.34 29.22
N ARG A 60 -22.14 26.21 28.22
CA ARG A 60 -21.13 26.33 27.15
C ARG A 60 -19.74 26.54 27.78
N LYS A 61 -18.74 25.79 27.31
CA LYS A 61 -17.35 25.75 27.85
C LYS A 61 -17.18 25.10 29.24
N SER A 62 -18.18 24.41 29.78
CA SER A 62 -18.00 23.55 30.97
C SER A 62 -17.34 22.21 30.62
N LEU A 63 -16.81 21.50 31.62
CA LEU A 63 -16.27 20.15 31.45
C LEU A 63 -17.30 19.20 30.82
N ASP A 64 -18.52 19.20 31.35
CA ASP A 64 -19.63 18.37 30.87
C ASP A 64 -20.00 18.70 29.41
N TYR A 65 -19.83 19.96 28.98
CA TYR A 65 -20.04 20.39 27.60
C TYR A 65 -19.01 19.77 26.66
N TYR A 66 -17.74 19.75 27.05
CA TYR A 66 -16.68 19.11 26.27
C TYR A 66 -16.78 17.59 26.29
N GLN A 67 -17.11 16.98 27.43
CA GLN A 67 -17.35 15.53 27.50
C GLN A 67 -18.51 15.10 26.60
N LEU A 68 -19.59 15.87 26.58
CA LEU A 68 -20.72 15.62 25.70
C LEU A 68 -20.36 15.82 24.22
N LEU A 69 -19.52 16.81 23.88
CA LEU A 69 -18.99 16.96 22.52
C LEU A 69 -18.16 15.74 22.11
N VAL A 70 -17.18 15.34 22.93
CA VAL A 70 -16.33 14.18 22.67
C VAL A 70 -17.14 12.89 22.55
N GLY A 71 -18.11 12.65 23.44
CA GLY A 71 -18.98 11.48 23.36
C GLY A 71 -19.84 11.46 22.10
N ASN A 72 -20.32 12.62 21.63
CA ASN A 72 -21.07 12.72 20.39
C ASN A 72 -20.17 12.61 19.15
N ASP A 73 -18.94 13.12 19.19
CA ASP A 73 -17.96 12.94 18.11
C ASP A 73 -17.56 11.47 17.99
N TYR A 74 -17.34 10.80 19.12
CA TYR A 74 -17.14 9.35 19.18
C TYR A 74 -18.36 8.59 18.65
N GLN A 75 -19.58 9.01 19.01
CA GLN A 75 -20.80 8.44 18.42
C GLN A 75 -20.95 8.76 16.94
N ARG A 76 -20.50 9.92 16.44
CA ARG A 76 -20.50 10.26 15.01
C ARG A 76 -19.49 9.44 14.22
N GLN A 77 -18.30 9.23 14.77
CA GLN A 77 -17.30 8.33 14.21
C GLN A 77 -17.80 6.87 14.20
N ASN A 78 -18.61 6.49 15.20
CA ASN A 78 -19.20 5.16 15.30
C ASN A 78 -20.59 5.01 14.66
N MET A 79 -21.21 6.11 14.22
CA MET A 79 -22.43 6.06 13.44
C MET A 79 -22.03 5.50 12.08
N LYS A 80 -22.29 4.21 11.89
CA LYS A 80 -22.35 3.57 10.57
C LYS A 80 -23.47 4.23 9.75
N LEU A 81 -23.23 5.45 9.26
CA LEU A 81 -23.75 5.82 7.96
C LEU A 81 -23.10 4.83 7.01
N GLY A 82 -23.87 3.84 6.56
CA GLY A 82 -23.38 2.79 5.67
C GLY A 82 -22.90 3.40 4.36
N ALA A 83 -21.67 3.88 4.33
CA ALA A 83 -20.86 3.69 3.14
C ALA A 83 -20.46 2.22 3.20
N GLU A 84 -21.00 1.40 2.31
CA GLU A 84 -20.16 0.33 1.76
C GLU A 84 -18.90 1.05 1.27
N TYR A 85 -17.82 0.95 2.04
CA TYR A 85 -16.53 1.43 1.56
C TYR A 85 -16.18 0.53 0.40
N GLN A 86 -16.38 1.03 -0.81
CA GLN A 86 -15.95 0.34 -2.01
C GLN A 86 -14.43 0.22 -1.96
N PHE A 87 -13.92 -0.98 -2.22
CA PHE A 87 -12.48 -1.19 -2.29
C PHE A 87 -11.92 -0.45 -3.49
N LEU A 88 -10.85 0.30 -3.28
CA LEU A 88 -10.07 0.88 -4.36
C LEU A 88 -8.99 -0.10 -4.80
N PHE A 89 -8.63 -0.04 -6.07
CA PHE A 89 -7.51 -0.78 -6.63
C PHE A 89 -6.91 0.06 -7.79
N PRO A 90 -5.71 -0.25 -8.29
CA PRO A 90 -5.15 0.47 -9.44
C PRO A 90 -6.12 0.53 -10.63
N SER A 91 -6.10 1.62 -11.40
CA SER A 91 -6.98 1.79 -12.58
C SER A 91 -6.84 0.66 -13.61
N GLN A 92 -5.65 0.07 -13.72
CA GLN A 92 -5.33 -1.08 -14.58
C GLN A 92 -5.96 -2.40 -14.07
N GLY A 93 -6.45 -2.43 -12.83
CA GLY A 93 -7.09 -3.58 -12.20
C GLY A 93 -6.45 -3.93 -10.86
N SER A 94 -7.13 -4.80 -10.11
CA SER A 94 -6.64 -5.29 -8.82
C SER A 94 -5.61 -6.41 -8.94
N LYS A 95 -5.41 -6.97 -10.14
CA LYS A 95 -4.52 -8.12 -10.36
C LYS A 95 -3.06 -7.73 -10.10
N THR A 96 -2.35 -8.67 -9.49
CA THR A 96 -0.91 -8.61 -9.29
C THR A 96 -0.27 -9.82 -9.94
N ILE A 97 1.02 -9.71 -10.27
CA ILE A 97 1.77 -10.79 -10.92
C ILE A 97 3.18 -10.88 -10.34
N SER A 98 3.70 -12.10 -10.19
CA SER A 98 5.10 -12.38 -9.93
C SER A 98 5.79 -12.81 -11.24
N PHE A 99 7.05 -12.41 -11.42
CA PHE A 99 7.90 -12.85 -12.53
C PHE A 99 9.00 -13.81 -12.06
N GLY A 100 8.83 -14.43 -10.89
CA GLY A 100 9.83 -15.32 -10.30
C GLY A 100 11.19 -14.62 -10.14
N ASP A 101 12.26 -15.36 -10.38
CA ASP A 101 13.64 -14.90 -10.14
C ASP A 101 14.03 -13.65 -10.95
N ASP A 102 13.48 -13.48 -12.17
CA ASP A 102 13.79 -12.34 -13.04
C ASP A 102 13.55 -11.00 -12.32
N PHE A 103 12.55 -10.94 -11.43
CA PHE A 103 12.16 -9.74 -10.69
C PHE A 103 12.23 -9.97 -9.17
N GLY A 104 13.14 -10.85 -8.73
CA GLY A 104 13.43 -11.08 -7.33
C GLY A 104 12.31 -11.76 -6.54
N TRP A 105 11.46 -12.55 -7.19
CA TRP A 105 10.33 -13.27 -6.57
C TRP A 105 9.33 -12.36 -5.85
N LEU A 106 9.18 -11.12 -6.33
CA LEU A 106 8.23 -10.18 -5.79
C LEU A 106 6.93 -10.14 -6.62
N HIS A 107 5.83 -9.70 -6.00
CA HIS A 107 4.60 -9.37 -6.70
C HIS A 107 4.56 -7.90 -7.09
N TYR A 108 4.05 -7.67 -8.29
CA TYR A 108 3.99 -6.38 -8.96
C TYR A 108 2.55 -6.04 -9.34
N THR A 109 2.27 -4.74 -9.47
CA THR A 109 1.02 -4.25 -10.02
C THR A 109 1.26 -3.07 -10.96
N TRP A 110 0.37 -2.88 -11.92
CA TRP A 110 0.40 -1.73 -12.80
C TRP A 110 -0.35 -0.56 -12.16
N ILE A 111 0.30 0.58 -12.03
CA ILE A 111 -0.31 1.83 -11.61
C ILE A 111 -0.19 2.91 -12.68
N ASP A 112 -1.10 3.88 -12.65
CA ASP A 112 -1.10 5.01 -13.57
C ASP A 112 -0.86 6.31 -12.80
N ILE A 113 0.12 7.10 -13.23
CA ILE A 113 0.54 8.36 -12.59
C ILE A 113 0.51 9.51 -13.61
N GLY A 114 0.05 10.68 -13.18
CA GLY A 114 0.18 11.95 -13.92
C GLY A 114 -1.00 12.31 -14.82
N THR A 115 -0.89 13.46 -15.51
CA THR A 115 -1.88 13.96 -16.47
C THR A 115 -1.20 14.55 -17.72
N PRO A 116 -1.16 13.85 -18.88
CA PRO A 116 -1.75 12.53 -19.13
C PRO A 116 -1.10 11.43 -18.28
N ASN A 117 -1.81 10.32 -18.08
CA ASN A 117 -1.33 9.24 -17.24
C ASN A 117 -0.30 8.36 -17.96
N VAL A 118 0.71 7.92 -17.21
CA VAL A 118 1.75 6.98 -17.64
C VAL A 118 1.70 5.76 -16.70
N SER A 119 1.83 4.56 -17.26
CA SER A 119 1.74 3.31 -16.51
C SER A 119 3.10 2.82 -16.01
N PHE A 120 3.18 2.38 -14.76
CA PHE A 120 4.39 1.88 -14.10
C PHE A 120 4.12 0.51 -13.45
N LEU A 121 5.03 -0.44 -13.65
CA LEU A 121 5.01 -1.77 -13.03
C LEU A 121 5.77 -1.76 -11.70
N VAL A 122 5.03 -1.55 -10.60
CA VAL A 122 5.66 -1.33 -9.29
C VAL A 122 5.63 -2.58 -8.41
N ALA A 123 6.74 -2.84 -7.72
CA ALA A 123 6.83 -3.87 -6.68
C ALA A 123 5.96 -3.51 -5.47
N LEU A 124 5.24 -4.47 -4.89
CA LEU A 124 4.40 -4.24 -3.72
C LEU A 124 5.19 -4.44 -2.43
N ASP A 125 5.44 -3.36 -1.69
CA ASP A 125 6.34 -3.37 -0.54
C ASP A 125 5.66 -2.89 0.74
N ALA A 126 5.22 -3.82 1.60
CA ALA A 126 4.71 -3.52 2.93
C ALA A 126 5.81 -3.17 3.96
N GLY A 127 7.08 -3.30 3.60
CA GLY A 127 8.25 -3.02 4.42
C GLY A 127 8.75 -1.58 4.34
N SER A 128 8.29 -0.79 3.36
CA SER A 128 8.66 0.62 3.21
C SER A 128 7.46 1.54 2.95
N ASP A 129 7.65 2.86 3.12
CA ASP A 129 6.57 3.83 3.05
C ASP A 129 6.40 4.52 1.69
N LEU A 130 7.48 4.76 0.96
CA LEU A 130 7.49 5.66 -0.19
C LEU A 130 7.18 4.92 -1.50
N LEU A 131 6.21 5.43 -2.27
CA LEU A 131 6.11 5.13 -3.70
C LEU A 131 7.19 5.90 -4.46
N TRP A 132 8.03 5.21 -5.24
CA TRP A 132 8.98 5.84 -6.14
C TRP A 132 9.00 5.13 -7.49
N VAL A 133 9.30 5.89 -8.53
CA VAL A 133 9.40 5.42 -9.93
C VAL A 133 10.66 6.00 -10.58
N PRO A 134 11.27 5.34 -11.57
CA PRO A 134 12.35 5.93 -12.36
C PRO A 134 11.87 7.24 -12.98
N CYS A 135 12.69 8.29 -12.85
CA CYS A 135 12.28 9.63 -13.21
C CYS A 135 13.48 10.52 -13.54
N ASP A 136 13.42 11.25 -14.67
CA ASP A 136 14.51 12.07 -15.22
C ASP A 136 15.89 11.44 -14.94
N CYS A 137 16.02 10.19 -15.40
CA CYS A 137 16.96 9.22 -14.90
C CYS A 137 18.41 9.64 -15.18
N ILE A 138 19.26 9.52 -14.16
CA ILE A 138 20.71 9.69 -14.28
C ILE A 138 21.40 8.32 -14.26
N GLU A 139 20.95 7.44 -13.36
CA GLU A 139 21.50 6.09 -13.15
C GLU A 139 20.38 5.19 -12.64
N CYS A 140 19.77 4.40 -13.52
CA CYS A 140 18.64 3.53 -13.18
C CYS A 140 18.77 2.19 -13.92
N ALA A 141 17.93 1.24 -13.52
CA ALA A 141 17.74 -0.01 -14.24
C ALA A 141 17.35 0.25 -15.72
N PRO A 142 17.71 -0.66 -16.65
CA PRO A 142 17.20 -0.60 -18.01
C PRO A 142 15.67 -0.68 -18.04
N LEU A 143 15.02 0.10 -18.92
CA LEU A 143 13.55 0.12 -19.04
C LEU A 143 13.05 -0.58 -20.31
N THR A 144 13.94 -1.03 -21.18
CA THR A 144 13.57 -1.72 -22.42
C THR A 144 13.19 -3.17 -22.15
N ALA A 145 12.06 -3.62 -22.69
CA ALA A 145 11.55 -4.98 -22.54
C ALA A 145 12.57 -6.03 -22.98
N THR A 146 13.34 -5.76 -24.04
CA THR A 146 14.36 -6.68 -24.55
C THR A 146 15.50 -6.97 -23.58
N HIS A 147 15.62 -6.20 -22.50
CA HIS A 147 16.54 -6.49 -21.40
C HIS A 147 16.02 -7.60 -20.48
N TYR A 148 14.70 -7.82 -20.45
CA TYR A 148 14.01 -8.74 -19.54
C TYR A 148 13.32 -9.85 -20.34
N ASN A 149 13.56 -11.10 -19.98
CA ASN A 149 12.95 -12.23 -20.70
C ASN A 149 11.43 -12.36 -20.44
N SER A 150 10.97 -11.80 -19.32
CA SER A 150 9.62 -11.94 -18.78
C SER A 150 8.67 -10.79 -19.13
N LEU A 151 9.17 -9.73 -19.79
CA LEU A 151 8.35 -8.57 -20.17
C LEU A 151 7.95 -8.61 -21.65
N ASP A 152 6.70 -8.23 -21.91
CA ASP A 152 6.11 -8.12 -23.25
C ASP A 152 6.04 -6.68 -23.78
N ARG A 153 6.35 -5.69 -22.94
CA ARG A 153 6.35 -4.26 -23.27
C ARG A 153 7.40 -3.48 -22.49
N ASP A 154 7.81 -2.35 -23.05
CA ASP A 154 8.75 -1.44 -22.42
C ASP A 154 8.14 -0.84 -21.14
N LEU A 155 9.00 -0.58 -20.17
CA LEU A 155 8.70 0.11 -18.92
C LEU A 155 8.78 1.63 -19.14
N SER A 156 8.34 2.39 -18.14
CA SER A 156 8.15 3.84 -18.29
C SER A 156 9.19 4.64 -17.52
N GLU A 157 9.44 5.87 -17.97
CA GLU A 157 10.18 6.86 -17.19
C GLU A 157 9.24 8.04 -16.89
N TYR A 158 9.08 8.38 -15.61
CA TYR A 158 8.26 9.51 -15.21
C TYR A 158 9.01 10.82 -15.48
N SER A 159 8.34 11.78 -16.14
CA SER A 159 8.88 13.13 -16.29
C SER A 159 7.91 14.16 -15.70
N PRO A 160 8.29 14.87 -14.62
CA PRO A 160 7.45 15.90 -14.01
C PRO A 160 7.02 17.01 -14.97
N SER A 161 7.84 17.33 -15.99
CA SER A 161 7.52 18.39 -16.96
C SER A 161 6.40 18.01 -17.93
N GLU A 162 6.18 16.71 -18.15
CA GLU A 162 5.18 16.20 -19.08
C GLU A 162 3.81 15.98 -18.42
N SER A 163 3.74 16.06 -17.08
CA SER A 163 2.49 15.93 -16.33
C SER A 163 1.98 17.31 -15.87
N SER A 164 0.81 17.69 -16.37
CA SER A 164 0.15 18.96 -16.04
C SER A 164 -0.33 19.05 -14.58
N THR A 165 -0.39 17.93 -13.86
CA THR A 165 -0.75 17.86 -12.43
C THR A 165 0.45 17.75 -11.50
N SER A 166 1.66 17.63 -12.04
CA SER A 166 2.89 17.50 -11.27
C SER A 166 3.24 18.78 -10.50
N LYS A 167 3.66 18.62 -9.24
CA LYS A 167 4.13 19.70 -8.39
C LYS A 167 5.31 19.25 -7.56
N HIS A 168 6.36 20.07 -7.48
CA HIS A 168 7.46 19.78 -6.57
C HIS A 168 7.03 19.90 -5.11
N VAL A 169 7.43 18.94 -4.29
CA VAL A 169 7.30 19.02 -2.83
C VAL A 169 8.44 19.90 -2.32
N SER A 170 8.12 21.00 -1.65
CA SER A 170 9.16 21.90 -1.09
C SER A 170 9.84 21.30 0.15
N CYS A 171 11.07 21.71 0.46
CA CYS A 171 11.75 21.32 1.69
C CYS A 171 11.07 21.78 2.98
N SER A 172 10.20 22.80 2.93
CA SER A 172 9.34 23.20 4.06
C SER A 172 8.13 22.28 4.29
N ASN A 173 7.87 21.33 3.38
CA ASN A 173 6.76 20.40 3.56
C ASN A 173 7.08 19.43 4.72
N GLU A 174 6.07 19.12 5.53
CA GLU A 174 6.20 18.23 6.70
C GLU A 174 6.62 16.79 6.33
N LEU A 175 6.28 16.34 5.12
CA LEU A 175 6.67 15.03 4.59
C LEU A 175 8.13 15.01 4.09
N CYS A 176 8.80 16.16 4.01
CA CYS A 176 10.19 16.26 3.59
C CYS A 176 11.15 15.92 4.73
N GLN A 177 11.46 14.63 4.91
CA GLN A 177 12.35 14.15 5.97
C GLN A 177 13.77 14.76 5.89
N LEU A 178 14.27 15.01 4.68
CA LEU A 178 15.59 15.62 4.45
C LEU A 178 15.51 17.15 4.26
N GLY A 179 14.40 17.79 4.64
CA GLY A 179 14.19 19.22 4.46
C GLY A 179 15.24 20.09 5.18
N SER A 180 15.81 19.59 6.28
CA SER A 180 16.91 20.23 7.00
C SER A 180 18.21 20.32 6.20
N ASN A 181 18.39 19.46 5.19
CA ASN A 181 19.58 19.44 4.34
C ASN A 181 19.48 20.47 3.19
N CYS A 182 18.32 21.11 3.03
CA CYS A 182 18.11 22.12 2.00
C CYS A 182 18.67 23.48 2.43
N LYS A 183 19.22 24.21 1.46
CA LYS A 183 19.70 25.59 1.68
C LYS A 183 18.55 26.60 1.75
N ASN A 184 17.43 26.30 1.11
CA ASN A 184 16.25 27.16 1.05
C ASN A 184 14.98 26.31 1.24
N PRO A 185 14.03 26.71 2.10
CA PRO A 185 12.79 25.97 2.35
C PRO A 185 11.92 25.74 1.10
N LYS A 186 12.03 26.59 0.08
CA LYS A 186 11.30 26.47 -1.19
C LYS A 186 11.95 25.54 -2.22
N GLN A 187 13.15 25.02 -1.94
CA GLN A 187 13.81 24.07 -2.84
C GLN A 187 12.99 22.78 -2.94
N PRO A 188 13.06 22.07 -4.09
CA PRO A 188 12.53 20.72 -4.18
C PRO A 188 13.16 19.83 -3.12
N CYS A 189 12.32 19.06 -2.42
CA CYS A 189 12.72 18.19 -1.34
C CYS A 189 13.54 17.01 -1.88
N PRO A 190 14.79 16.80 -1.43
CA PRO A 190 15.52 15.59 -1.73
C PRO A 190 14.99 14.41 -0.92
N TYR A 191 15.08 13.21 -1.47
CA TYR A 191 14.85 11.97 -0.73
C TYR A 191 15.93 10.94 -1.03
N ILE A 192 16.14 10.04 -0.07
CA ILE A 192 16.94 8.83 -0.20
C ILE A 192 16.18 7.72 0.51
N ALA A 193 15.83 6.66 -0.22
CA ALA A 193 15.29 5.43 0.31
C ALA A 193 16.38 4.36 0.28
N ASN A 194 16.79 3.86 1.45
CA ASN A 194 17.79 2.80 1.58
C ASN A 194 17.10 1.50 1.97
N TYR A 195 17.55 0.38 1.39
CA TYR A 195 17.00 -0.96 1.63
C TYR A 195 18.07 -1.86 2.26
N TYR A 196 17.64 -2.99 2.83
CA TYR A 196 18.54 -3.87 3.57
C TYR A 196 19.50 -4.64 2.67
N SER A 197 19.07 -4.96 1.44
CA SER A 197 19.92 -5.55 0.41
C SER A 197 21.17 -4.70 0.16
N ASP A 198 22.28 -5.37 -0.14
CA ASP A 198 23.60 -4.75 -0.25
C ASP A 198 23.60 -3.55 -1.22
N ASN A 199 24.03 -2.39 -0.72
CA ASN A 199 24.14 -1.13 -1.46
C ASN A 199 22.86 -0.76 -2.24
N THR A 200 21.68 -1.17 -1.77
CA THR A 200 20.43 -0.98 -2.50
C THR A 200 19.72 0.30 -2.06
N SER A 201 19.49 1.23 -3.00
CA SER A 201 18.84 2.50 -2.71
C SER A 201 18.13 3.10 -3.93
N SER A 202 17.17 3.99 -3.67
CA SER A 202 16.58 4.88 -4.66
C SER A 202 16.61 6.31 -4.13
N SER A 203 17.04 7.27 -4.95
CA SER A 203 17.21 8.66 -4.53
C SER A 203 16.89 9.67 -5.61
N GLY A 204 16.48 10.86 -5.19
CA GLY A 204 16.13 11.95 -6.09
C GLY A 204 15.32 13.03 -5.39
N LEU A 205 14.20 13.44 -5.99
CA LEU A 205 13.35 14.52 -5.49
C LEU A 205 11.92 14.05 -5.22
N LEU A 206 11.26 14.61 -4.21
CA LEU A 206 9.84 14.36 -3.98
C LEU A 206 8.97 15.25 -4.88
N VAL A 207 7.95 14.63 -5.46
CA VAL A 207 6.95 15.25 -6.33
C VAL A 207 5.56 14.83 -5.85
N GLU A 208 4.60 15.74 -5.89
CA GLU A 208 3.18 15.44 -5.74
C GLU A 208 2.57 15.34 -7.14
N ASP A 209 1.85 14.26 -7.42
CA ASP A 209 1.09 14.10 -8.66
C ASP A 209 -0.16 13.24 -8.44
N THR A 210 -0.88 12.90 -9.50
CA THR A 210 -2.15 12.17 -9.46
C THR A 210 -1.93 10.68 -9.71
N LEU A 211 -2.35 9.83 -8.77
CA LEU A 211 -2.52 8.39 -8.93
C LEU A 211 -3.94 8.11 -9.42
N HIS A 212 -4.08 7.27 -10.45
CA HIS A 212 -5.38 6.82 -10.94
C HIS A 212 -5.72 5.44 -10.38
N LEU A 213 -6.92 5.36 -9.83
CA LEU A 213 -7.49 4.18 -9.19
C LEU A 213 -8.85 3.88 -9.81
N ALA A 214 -9.34 2.68 -9.54
CA ALA A 214 -10.69 2.27 -9.84
C ALA A 214 -11.38 1.74 -8.58
N SER A 215 -12.69 1.88 -8.58
CA SER A 215 -13.59 1.32 -7.60
C SER A 215 -14.59 0.40 -8.30
N SER A 216 -14.95 -0.72 -7.65
CA SER A 216 -16.00 -1.62 -8.11
C SER A 216 -17.02 -1.85 -7.00
N SER A 217 -18.31 -1.70 -7.35
CA SER A 217 -19.44 -1.90 -6.44
C SER A 217 -20.34 -2.99 -7.01
N GLY A 218 -20.11 -4.24 -6.62
CA GLY A 218 -20.90 -5.38 -7.13
C GLY A 218 -20.98 -5.41 -8.67
N HIS A 219 -22.20 -5.45 -9.21
CA HIS A 219 -22.48 -5.49 -10.65
C HIS A 219 -22.42 -4.12 -11.38
N ALA A 220 -22.00 -3.04 -10.71
CA ALA A 220 -21.91 -1.72 -11.33
C ALA A 220 -20.61 -1.53 -12.15
N SER A 221 -20.65 -0.62 -13.12
CA SER A 221 -19.49 -0.24 -13.93
C SER A 221 -18.37 0.33 -13.06
N LYS A 222 -17.11 0.06 -13.42
CA LYS A 222 -15.92 0.58 -12.75
C LYS A 222 -15.97 2.11 -12.69
N SER A 223 -15.82 2.68 -11.49
CA SER A 223 -15.69 4.13 -11.30
C SER A 223 -14.21 4.49 -11.20
N LEU A 224 -13.77 5.50 -11.96
CA LEU A 224 -12.41 6.01 -11.89
C LEU A 224 -12.27 7.02 -10.75
N VAL A 225 -11.21 6.87 -9.97
CA VAL A 225 -10.89 7.70 -8.80
C VAL A 225 -9.48 8.26 -8.99
N GLN A 226 -9.31 9.55 -8.72
CA GLN A 226 -8.00 10.21 -8.74
C GLN A 226 -7.60 10.58 -7.33
N ALA A 227 -6.35 10.32 -6.97
CA ALA A 227 -5.81 10.62 -5.66
C ALA A 227 -4.49 11.39 -5.76
N PRO A 228 -4.31 12.50 -5.03
CA PRO A 228 -2.99 13.11 -4.91
C PRO A 228 -2.08 12.17 -4.10
N VAL A 229 -0.88 11.94 -4.61
CA VAL A 229 0.14 11.10 -3.97
C VAL A 229 1.49 11.77 -4.01
N ILE A 230 2.31 11.49 -2.99
CA ILE A 230 3.73 11.85 -3.01
C ILE A 230 4.51 10.71 -3.64
N ILE A 231 5.35 11.06 -4.59
CA ILE A 231 6.15 10.15 -5.40
C ILE A 231 7.62 10.55 -5.26
N GLY A 232 8.48 9.58 -5.01
CA GLY A 232 9.90 9.72 -5.21
C GLY A 232 10.23 9.68 -6.70
N CYS A 233 10.64 10.81 -7.27
CA CYS A 233 11.27 10.85 -8.59
C CYS A 233 12.67 10.21 -8.47
N GLY A 234 12.76 8.90 -8.73
CA GLY A 234 13.97 8.08 -8.60
C GLY A 234 14.96 8.34 -9.71
N ARG A 235 15.82 9.34 -9.51
CA ARG A 235 16.84 9.75 -10.49
C ARG A 235 18.08 8.87 -10.46
N LYS A 236 18.35 8.25 -9.30
CA LYS A 236 19.49 7.36 -9.07
C LYS A 236 19.06 6.15 -8.27
N GLN A 237 19.35 4.97 -8.79
CA GLN A 237 19.14 3.66 -8.17
C GLN A 237 20.48 2.97 -7.98
N SER A 238 20.56 2.06 -7.01
CA SER A 238 21.77 1.28 -6.74
C SER A 238 21.43 -0.13 -6.24
N GLY A 239 22.43 -1.00 -6.22
CA GLY A 239 22.30 -2.37 -5.73
C GLY A 239 21.37 -3.21 -6.62
N VAL A 240 20.57 -4.08 -6.01
CA VAL A 240 19.74 -5.06 -6.73
C VAL A 240 18.70 -4.43 -7.67
N PHE A 241 18.40 -3.14 -7.51
CA PHE A 241 17.53 -2.43 -8.45
C PHE A 241 18.16 -2.30 -9.83
N LEU A 242 19.48 -2.12 -9.93
CA LEU A 242 20.19 -2.07 -11.21
C LEU A 242 20.25 -3.45 -11.89
N ASP A 243 20.06 -4.52 -11.11
CA ASP A 243 20.09 -5.91 -11.56
C ASP A 243 18.69 -6.45 -11.95
N GLY A 244 17.66 -5.61 -11.94
CA GLY A 244 16.33 -5.93 -12.45
C GLY A 244 15.21 -6.10 -11.41
N VAL A 245 15.49 -5.92 -10.12
CA VAL A 245 14.42 -5.85 -9.11
C VAL A 245 13.74 -4.47 -9.18
N ALA A 246 12.40 -4.43 -9.19
CA ALA A 246 11.64 -3.17 -9.18
C ALA A 246 12.12 -2.10 -10.20
N PRO A 247 12.37 -2.47 -11.47
CA PRO A 247 13.02 -1.58 -12.44
C PRO A 247 12.15 -0.37 -12.79
N ASP A 248 10.83 -0.55 -12.78
CA ASP A 248 9.82 0.48 -13.06
C ASP A 248 9.23 1.11 -11.78
N GLY A 249 9.87 0.84 -10.64
CA GLY A 249 9.52 1.44 -9.35
C GLY A 249 9.00 0.45 -8.31
N LEU A 250 8.71 1.01 -7.14
CA LEU A 250 8.25 0.28 -5.97
C LEU A 250 7.19 1.10 -5.24
N MET A 251 6.13 0.43 -4.82
CA MET A 251 5.02 0.99 -4.07
C MET A 251 5.15 0.64 -2.60
N GLY A 252 5.59 1.62 -1.81
CA GLY A 252 5.57 1.52 -0.35
C GLY A 252 4.14 1.50 0.21
N LEU A 253 3.84 0.46 1.00
CA LEU A 253 2.56 0.19 1.67
C LEU A 253 2.69 0.29 3.20
N GLY A 254 3.77 0.88 3.68
CA GLY A 254 4.08 1.04 5.10
C GLY A 254 3.19 2.01 5.87
N LEU A 255 3.49 2.14 7.15
CA LEU A 255 2.70 2.90 8.12
C LEU A 255 2.94 4.43 8.05
N GLY A 256 4.00 4.88 7.38
CA GLY A 256 4.42 6.28 7.36
C GLY A 256 3.44 7.23 6.68
N ASP A 257 3.52 8.50 7.07
CA ASP A 257 2.62 9.56 6.59
C ASP A 257 2.73 9.85 5.08
N ILE A 258 3.88 9.52 4.48
CA ILE A 258 4.16 9.70 3.05
C ILE A 258 3.57 8.59 2.18
N SER A 259 3.11 7.49 2.77
CA SER A 259 2.63 6.34 2.00
C SER A 259 1.35 6.61 1.22
N ILE A 260 1.13 5.85 0.15
CA ILE A 260 -0.09 5.97 -0.67
C ILE A 260 -1.33 5.75 0.20
N LEU A 261 -1.26 4.82 1.15
CA LEU A 261 -2.36 4.46 2.02
C LEU A 261 -2.72 5.60 2.97
N SER A 262 -1.71 6.31 3.49
CA SER A 262 -1.90 7.52 4.30
C SER A 262 -2.53 8.65 3.47
N SER A 263 -2.10 8.81 2.22
CA SER A 263 -2.66 9.82 1.31
C SER A 263 -4.14 9.53 0.99
N LEU A 264 -4.48 8.29 0.66
CA LEU A 264 -5.86 7.86 0.39
C LEU A 264 -6.78 8.04 1.61
N ALA A 265 -6.31 7.66 2.80
CA ALA A 265 -7.07 7.81 4.03
C ALA A 265 -7.29 9.29 4.40
N LYS A 266 -6.25 10.13 4.32
CA LYS A 266 -6.34 11.58 4.58
C LYS A 266 -7.28 12.29 3.60
N ALA A 267 -7.32 11.85 2.35
CA ALA A 267 -8.24 12.35 1.34
C ALA A 267 -9.68 11.82 1.52
N GLY A 268 -9.92 10.87 2.42
CA GLY A 268 -11.22 10.23 2.62
C GLY A 268 -11.66 9.32 1.47
N LEU A 269 -10.71 8.89 0.62
CA LEU A 269 -10.98 8.06 -0.57
C LEU A 269 -11.07 6.58 -0.22
N ALA A 270 -10.31 6.12 0.77
CA ALA A 270 -10.34 4.75 1.26
C ALA A 270 -10.22 4.73 2.80
N LEU A 271 -10.67 3.64 3.41
CA LEU A 271 -10.33 3.34 4.81
C LEU A 271 -8.82 3.17 4.96
N ASN A 272 -8.31 3.44 6.16
CA ASN A 272 -6.88 3.27 6.43
C ASN A 272 -6.53 1.78 6.66
N SER A 273 -6.69 0.99 5.62
CA SER A 273 -6.41 -0.44 5.61
C SER A 273 -6.21 -0.91 4.17
N PHE A 274 -5.64 -2.09 3.99
CA PHE A 274 -5.51 -2.71 2.68
C PHE A 274 -5.39 -4.23 2.83
N SER A 275 -5.60 -4.94 1.72
CA SER A 275 -5.36 -6.37 1.64
C SER A 275 -4.58 -6.75 0.41
N MET A 276 -3.87 -7.86 0.52
CA MET A 276 -3.18 -8.53 -0.58
C MET A 276 -3.42 -10.04 -0.50
N CYS A 277 -3.35 -10.69 -1.64
CA CYS A 277 -3.42 -12.14 -1.74
C CYS A 277 -2.56 -12.60 -2.92
N PHE A 278 -1.71 -13.60 -2.70
CA PHE A 278 -0.84 -14.19 -3.71
C PHE A 278 -1.11 -15.70 -3.81
N ASN A 279 -1.12 -16.22 -5.03
CA ASN A 279 -1.33 -17.63 -5.35
C ASN A 279 -0.01 -18.31 -5.78
N ASP A 280 -0.03 -19.63 -5.83
CA ASP A 280 1.12 -20.43 -6.29
C ASP A 280 1.36 -20.33 -7.80
N ASP A 281 0.36 -19.87 -8.57
CA ASP A 281 0.43 -19.65 -10.03
C ASP A 281 0.95 -18.24 -10.39
N ASP A 282 1.65 -17.60 -9.46
CA ASP A 282 2.19 -16.23 -9.57
C ASP A 282 1.14 -15.13 -9.73
N SER A 283 -0.16 -15.47 -9.70
CA SER A 283 -1.24 -14.50 -9.72
C SER A 283 -1.53 -13.96 -8.32
N GLY A 284 -2.09 -12.76 -8.25
CA GLY A 284 -2.57 -12.23 -6.98
C GLY A 284 -3.49 -11.04 -7.13
N ARG A 285 -3.80 -10.42 -6.00
CA ARG A 285 -4.67 -9.23 -5.92
C ARG A 285 -4.24 -8.27 -4.82
N ILE A 286 -4.50 -6.98 -5.03
CA ILE A 286 -4.37 -5.91 -4.04
C ILE A 286 -5.63 -5.05 -3.99
N PHE A 287 -6.07 -4.68 -2.78
CA PHE A 287 -7.23 -3.82 -2.53
C PHE A 287 -6.95 -2.83 -1.40
N PHE A 288 -7.27 -1.56 -1.62
CA PHE A 288 -7.18 -0.49 -0.64
C PHE A 288 -8.55 -0.24 0.01
N GLY A 289 -8.55 0.02 1.31
CA GLY A 289 -9.75 0.18 2.13
C GLY A 289 -10.36 -1.13 2.62
N ASP A 290 -9.76 -2.29 2.31
CA ASP A 290 -10.23 -3.59 2.77
C ASP A 290 -9.92 -3.80 4.26
N LYS A 291 -10.94 -4.10 5.05
CA LYS A 291 -10.82 -4.44 6.48
C LYS A 291 -10.93 -5.95 6.73
N GLY A 292 -11.18 -6.75 5.71
CA GLY A 292 -11.32 -8.18 5.85
C GLY A 292 -12.60 -8.58 6.59
N ALA A 293 -12.88 -9.88 6.54
CA ALA A 293 -14.03 -10.46 7.25
C ALA A 293 -13.76 -10.54 8.76
N ALA A 294 -14.82 -10.44 9.57
CA ALA A 294 -14.71 -10.58 11.02
C ALA A 294 -14.30 -12.00 11.47
N SER A 295 -14.45 -13.00 10.60
CA SER A 295 -14.08 -14.40 10.82
C SER A 295 -12.59 -14.69 10.66
N GLN A 296 -11.81 -13.76 10.09
CA GLN A 296 -10.39 -13.98 9.88
C GLN A 296 -9.64 -14.13 11.21
N LYS A 297 -8.62 -14.99 11.21
CA LYS A 297 -7.63 -15.04 12.30
C LYS A 297 -6.91 -13.70 12.37
N SER A 298 -6.44 -13.31 13.55
CA SER A 298 -5.77 -12.01 13.69
C SER A 298 -4.75 -11.95 14.81
N THR A 299 -3.82 -11.01 14.69
CA THR A 299 -2.89 -10.60 15.74
C THR A 299 -2.75 -9.08 15.73
N SER A 300 -2.35 -8.50 16.85
CA SER A 300 -2.14 -7.05 16.94
C SER A 300 -0.73 -6.71 16.47
N PHE A 301 -0.59 -5.56 15.80
CA PHE A 301 0.74 -5.02 15.54
C PHE A 301 1.40 -4.59 16.85
N LEU A 302 2.71 -4.69 16.89
CA LEU A 302 3.55 -4.31 18.01
C LEU A 302 4.33 -3.04 17.68
N PRO A 303 4.60 -2.16 18.66
CA PRO A 303 5.52 -1.06 18.45
C PRO A 303 6.96 -1.56 18.42
N LEU A 304 7.76 -1.04 17.49
CA LEU A 304 9.21 -1.16 17.49
C LEU A 304 9.80 0.10 18.14
N ASP A 305 10.57 -0.07 19.21
CA ASP A 305 11.16 1.05 19.99
C ASP A 305 10.11 2.12 20.41
N GLY A 306 8.90 1.66 20.74
CA GLY A 306 7.80 2.51 21.17
C GLY A 306 7.02 3.20 20.04
N LYS A 307 7.30 2.88 18.77
CA LYS A 307 6.61 3.47 17.60
C LYS A 307 6.04 2.41 16.65
N PHE A 308 4.94 2.73 16.00
CA PHE A 308 4.33 1.91 14.95
C PHE A 308 4.83 2.34 13.58
N ASP A 309 6.11 2.06 13.31
CA ASP A 309 6.76 2.44 12.06
C ASP A 309 6.82 1.27 11.05
N ALA A 310 6.48 0.04 11.47
CA ALA A 310 6.47 -1.15 10.64
C ALA A 310 5.38 -2.13 11.10
N TYR A 311 4.97 -3.05 10.23
CA TYR A 311 3.99 -4.11 10.53
C TYR A 311 4.62 -5.23 11.37
N MET A 312 4.99 -4.92 12.60
CA MET A 312 5.58 -5.88 13.53
C MET A 312 4.50 -6.74 14.20
N VAL A 313 4.72 -8.03 14.31
CA VAL A 313 3.87 -8.98 15.03
C VAL A 313 4.70 -9.81 16.00
N GLY A 314 4.07 -10.31 17.08
CA GLY A 314 4.70 -11.21 18.03
C GLY A 314 4.35 -12.66 17.73
N VAL A 315 5.36 -13.47 17.42
CA VAL A 315 5.24 -14.93 17.27
C VAL A 315 5.59 -15.57 18.61
N GLU A 316 4.65 -16.34 19.17
CA GLU A 316 4.80 -17.02 20.47
C GLU A 316 5.58 -18.34 20.35
N GLY A 317 5.62 -18.94 19.15
CA GLY A 317 6.40 -20.14 18.90
C GLY A 317 6.24 -20.69 17.50
N CYS A 318 7.11 -21.64 17.15
CA CYS A 318 7.10 -22.34 15.87
C CYS A 318 6.80 -23.83 16.09
N CYS A 319 5.95 -24.43 15.26
CA CYS A 319 5.69 -25.86 15.29
C CYS A 319 5.99 -26.51 13.94
N ILE A 320 6.64 -27.68 13.97
CA ILE A 320 6.97 -28.52 12.81
C ILE A 320 6.25 -29.87 12.94
N GLY A 321 5.29 -30.11 12.07
CA GLY A 321 4.33 -31.21 12.21
C GLY A 321 3.58 -31.11 13.53
N SER A 322 3.67 -32.15 14.35
CA SER A 322 3.07 -32.20 15.69
C SER A 322 3.96 -31.66 16.81
N SER A 323 5.16 -31.16 16.51
CA SER A 323 6.16 -30.76 17.50
C SER A 323 6.27 -29.24 17.57
N CYS A 324 5.82 -28.64 18.67
CA CYS A 324 6.01 -27.22 18.96
C CYS A 324 7.30 -27.01 19.74
N LEU A 325 8.15 -26.09 19.25
CA LEU A 325 9.48 -25.86 19.76
C LEU A 325 9.44 -24.88 20.94
N GLU A 326 10.25 -25.14 21.97
CA GLU A 326 10.41 -24.23 23.10
C GLU A 326 11.37 -23.08 22.74
N GLN A 327 11.17 -21.91 23.37
CA GLN A 327 12.06 -20.75 23.22
C GLN A 327 12.23 -20.24 21.77
N THR A 328 11.23 -20.46 20.93
CA THR A 328 11.14 -19.93 19.56
C THR A 328 10.22 -18.71 19.46
N GLU A 329 10.12 -17.93 20.53
CA GLU A 329 9.37 -16.67 20.55
C GLU A 329 10.21 -15.53 19.93
N PHE A 330 9.60 -14.71 19.09
CA PHE A 330 10.28 -13.58 18.43
C PHE A 330 9.29 -12.54 17.90
N GLN A 331 9.78 -11.34 17.66
CA GLN A 331 9.05 -10.35 16.87
C GLN A 331 9.40 -10.52 15.39
N ALA A 332 8.43 -10.31 14.50
CA ALA A 332 8.63 -10.38 13.07
C ALA A 332 7.98 -9.20 12.36
N GLN A 333 8.64 -8.64 11.36
CA GLN A 333 8.03 -7.72 10.41
C GLN A 333 7.30 -8.52 9.33
N VAL A 334 6.05 -8.18 9.03
CA VAL A 334 5.34 -8.75 7.89
C VAL A 334 5.59 -7.86 6.68
N ASP A 335 6.23 -8.42 5.66
CA ASP A 335 6.82 -7.64 4.59
C ASP A 335 6.66 -8.32 3.23
N SER A 336 5.84 -7.73 2.36
CA SER A 336 5.73 -8.16 0.97
C SER A 336 6.88 -7.66 0.10
N GLY A 337 7.67 -6.67 0.50
CA GLY A 337 8.86 -6.26 -0.24
C GLY A 337 10.05 -7.22 -0.07
N THR A 338 9.87 -8.29 0.72
CA THR A 338 10.87 -9.32 0.97
C THR A 338 10.38 -10.68 0.46
N SER A 339 11.16 -11.33 -0.40
CA SER A 339 10.75 -12.57 -1.09
C SER A 339 10.59 -13.76 -0.13
N PHE A 340 11.54 -13.91 0.80
CA PHE A 340 11.63 -15.08 1.67
C PHE A 340 11.59 -14.71 3.15
N THR A 341 11.23 -15.70 3.97
CA THR A 341 11.12 -15.53 5.41
C THR A 341 12.49 -15.65 6.08
N PHE A 342 12.79 -14.73 6.98
CA PHE A 342 14.01 -14.70 7.77
C PHE A 342 13.70 -14.89 9.26
N LEU A 343 14.39 -15.79 9.94
CA LEU A 343 14.18 -16.04 11.38
C LEU A 343 15.40 -15.58 12.19
N PRO A 344 15.23 -15.02 13.40
CA PRO A 344 16.36 -14.73 14.27
C PRO A 344 17.25 -15.96 14.43
N LYS A 345 18.58 -15.77 14.42
CA LYS A 345 19.56 -16.87 14.31
C LYS A 345 19.31 -18.06 15.25
N LYS A 346 18.94 -17.80 16.50
CA LYS A 346 18.60 -18.86 17.48
C LYS A 346 17.36 -19.64 17.03
N VAL A 347 16.28 -18.94 16.69
CA VAL A 347 15.00 -19.54 16.23
C VAL A 347 15.20 -20.31 14.93
N TYR A 348 15.96 -19.74 13.98
CA TYR A 348 16.35 -20.40 12.74
C TYR A 348 16.96 -21.77 13.03
N GLY A 349 17.99 -21.84 13.89
CA GLY A 349 18.68 -23.08 14.24
C GLY A 349 17.77 -24.18 14.78
N GLU A 350 16.83 -23.84 15.68
CA GLU A 350 15.86 -24.80 16.23
C GLU A 350 14.87 -25.30 15.17
N VAL A 351 14.34 -24.38 14.36
CA VAL A 351 13.34 -24.68 13.30
C VAL A 351 13.93 -25.60 12.24
N VAL A 352 15.11 -25.27 11.72
CA VAL A 352 15.74 -26.07 10.66
C VAL A 352 16.20 -27.44 11.16
N ALA A 353 16.63 -27.54 12.42
CA ALA A 353 17.02 -28.81 13.03
C ALA A 353 15.84 -29.78 13.20
N GLU A 354 14.69 -29.29 13.69
CA GLU A 354 13.49 -30.14 13.82
C GLU A 354 12.91 -30.48 12.43
N PHE A 355 12.95 -29.55 11.47
CA PHE A 355 12.55 -29.84 10.09
C PHE A 355 13.40 -30.96 9.45
N ASP A 356 14.73 -30.86 9.55
CA ASP A 356 15.67 -31.85 9.03
C ASP A 356 15.46 -33.23 9.65
N LYS A 357 15.24 -33.26 10.98
CA LYS A 357 14.92 -34.49 11.72
C LYS A 357 13.60 -35.13 11.29
N LYS A 358 12.58 -34.35 10.94
CA LYS A 358 11.28 -34.86 10.46
C LYS A 358 11.34 -35.37 9.04
N ILE A 359 12.09 -34.70 8.17
CA ILE A 359 12.35 -35.15 6.80
C ILE A 359 13.17 -36.45 6.83
N ASN A 360 14.19 -36.53 7.68
CA ASN A 360 15.04 -37.71 7.90
C ASN A 360 15.68 -38.26 6.61
N ILE A 361 16.17 -37.36 5.75
CA ILE A 361 16.82 -37.67 4.47
C ILE A 361 18.13 -36.92 4.39
N LYS A 362 19.10 -37.49 3.65
CA LYS A 362 20.39 -36.85 3.42
C LYS A 362 20.21 -35.51 2.69
N ARG A 363 20.71 -34.43 3.31
CA ARG A 363 20.79 -33.11 2.70
C ARG A 363 21.61 -33.14 1.41
N SER A 364 21.18 -32.32 0.46
CA SER A 364 21.85 -32.07 -0.83
C SER A 364 22.11 -30.57 -0.98
N SER A 365 23.06 -30.21 -1.83
CA SER A 365 23.36 -28.83 -2.19
C SER A 365 23.02 -28.61 -3.67
N TYR A 366 22.56 -27.41 -3.99
CA TYR A 366 22.23 -27.00 -5.35
C TYR A 366 22.92 -25.67 -5.65
N ASP A 367 23.68 -25.62 -6.74
CA ASP A 367 24.41 -24.42 -7.13
C ASP A 367 23.43 -23.29 -7.46
N GLY A 368 23.70 -22.09 -6.95
CA GLY A 368 22.85 -20.92 -7.14
C GLY A 368 21.69 -20.77 -6.14
N TYR A 369 21.45 -21.76 -5.27
CA TYR A 369 20.42 -21.72 -4.25
C TYR A 369 21.02 -21.39 -2.87
N PRO A 370 20.52 -20.37 -2.14
CA PRO A 370 21.13 -19.93 -0.88
C PRO A 370 20.80 -20.81 0.34
N TRP A 371 19.91 -21.80 0.21
CA TRP A 371 19.41 -22.58 1.34
C TRP A 371 20.29 -23.79 1.69
N GLU A 372 20.51 -24.01 2.99
CA GLU A 372 21.33 -25.11 3.51
C GLU A 372 20.57 -26.43 3.69
N TYR A 373 19.23 -26.36 3.77
CA TYR A 373 18.35 -27.48 4.09
C TYR A 373 17.56 -27.89 2.85
N CYS A 374 18.27 -28.50 1.90
CA CYS A 374 17.71 -29.01 0.65
C CYS A 374 17.80 -30.52 0.55
N TYR A 375 16.86 -31.12 -0.18
CA TYR A 375 16.70 -32.57 -0.29
C TYR A 375 16.37 -32.94 -1.73
N LYS A 376 16.89 -34.09 -2.18
CA LYS A 376 16.53 -34.67 -3.48
C LYS A 376 15.13 -35.27 -3.44
N THR A 377 14.48 -35.27 -4.59
CA THR A 377 13.27 -36.07 -4.79
C THR A 377 13.59 -37.56 -4.83
N SER A 378 12.58 -38.38 -4.56
CA SER A 378 12.65 -39.83 -4.75
C SER A 378 12.14 -40.23 -6.13
N SER A 379 12.35 -41.49 -6.51
CA SER A 379 11.71 -42.07 -7.71
C SER A 379 10.18 -42.04 -7.66
N GLU A 380 9.59 -41.91 -6.47
CA GLU A 380 8.14 -41.83 -6.23
C GLU A 380 7.63 -40.37 -6.16
N GLY A 381 8.53 -39.39 -6.33
CA GLY A 381 8.22 -37.95 -6.29
C GLY A 381 8.71 -37.25 -5.01
N LEU A 382 8.01 -36.18 -4.65
CA LEU A 382 8.35 -35.32 -3.51
C LEU A 382 8.14 -36.09 -2.19
N HIS A 383 9.10 -35.97 -1.28
CA HIS A 383 8.94 -36.50 0.07
C HIS A 383 7.85 -35.73 0.84
N LYS A 384 7.25 -36.38 1.85
CA LYS A 384 6.25 -35.72 2.71
C LYS A 384 6.90 -34.56 3.46
N ILE A 385 6.54 -33.34 3.09
CA ILE A 385 6.98 -32.12 3.77
C ILE A 385 6.21 -31.99 5.09
N PRO A 386 6.89 -31.80 6.23
CA PRO A 386 6.21 -31.53 7.50
C PRO A 386 5.60 -30.12 7.48
N ASN A 387 4.37 -30.00 7.97
CA ASN A 387 3.70 -28.70 8.09
C ASN A 387 4.51 -27.78 9.02
N LEU A 388 4.61 -26.50 8.67
CA LEU A 388 5.20 -25.48 9.51
C LEU A 388 4.10 -24.52 9.95
N SER A 389 4.06 -24.17 11.23
CA SER A 389 3.11 -23.17 11.73
C SER A 389 3.75 -22.21 12.71
N LEU A 390 3.30 -20.95 12.65
CA LEU A 390 3.62 -19.90 13.60
C LEU A 390 2.44 -19.72 14.55
N MET A 391 2.73 -19.72 15.85
CA MET A 391 1.74 -19.55 16.91
C MET A 391 1.65 -18.08 17.31
N PHE A 392 0.42 -17.60 17.46
CA PHE A 392 0.09 -16.23 17.82
C PHE A 392 -0.85 -16.19 19.04
N PRO A 393 -0.92 -15.03 19.73
CA PRO A 393 -1.79 -14.86 20.88
C PRO A 393 -3.26 -15.21 20.60
N HIS A 394 -3.99 -15.53 21.67
CA HIS A 394 -5.40 -15.94 21.61
C HIS A 394 -5.63 -17.23 20.81
N ASN A 395 -4.65 -18.14 20.83
CA ASN A 395 -4.73 -19.44 20.17
C ASN A 395 -4.93 -19.32 18.64
N ASN A 396 -4.41 -18.25 18.04
CA ASN A 396 -4.37 -18.12 16.59
C ASN A 396 -3.15 -18.84 16.06
N SER A 397 -3.33 -19.69 15.06
CA SER A 397 -2.24 -20.34 14.34
C SER A 397 -2.19 -19.87 12.88
N PHE A 398 -0.98 -19.61 12.40
CA PHE A 398 -0.68 -19.36 10.99
C PHE A 398 0.05 -20.57 10.44
N GLU A 399 -0.65 -21.41 9.68
CA GLU A 399 -0.05 -22.59 9.06
C GLU A 399 0.52 -22.20 7.69
N VAL A 400 1.83 -22.29 7.51
CA VAL A 400 2.46 -21.89 6.25
C VAL A 400 1.93 -22.77 5.11
N HIS A 401 1.52 -22.13 4.01
CA HIS A 401 0.98 -22.83 2.85
C HIS A 401 1.98 -23.81 2.25
N ASN A 402 3.15 -23.29 1.92
CA ASN A 402 4.27 -24.09 1.44
C ASN A 402 5.57 -23.54 2.04
N PRO A 403 6.22 -24.28 2.96
CA PRO A 403 7.47 -23.83 3.57
C PRO A 403 8.70 -24.08 2.68
N VAL A 404 8.55 -24.76 1.54
CA VAL A 404 9.67 -25.13 0.66
C VAL A 404 9.59 -24.45 -0.69
N ILE A 405 10.75 -24.29 -1.33
CA ILE A 405 10.87 -23.95 -2.74
C ILE A 405 11.29 -25.21 -3.52
N LEU A 406 10.73 -25.38 -4.71
CA LEU A 406 11.07 -26.49 -5.59
C LEU A 406 12.28 -26.13 -6.47
N ILE A 407 13.10 -27.13 -6.76
CA ILE A 407 14.29 -26.99 -7.59
C ILE A 407 14.07 -27.77 -8.88
N TYR A 408 14.15 -27.05 -9.99
CA TYR A 408 13.97 -27.59 -11.32
C TYR A 408 15.33 -27.74 -12.02
N VAL A 409 15.55 -28.91 -12.62
CA VAL A 409 16.68 -29.15 -13.52
C VAL A 409 16.10 -29.77 -14.79
N ASN A 410 16.33 -29.14 -15.94
CA ASN A 410 15.75 -29.55 -17.22
C ASN A 410 14.22 -29.73 -17.16
N GLU A 411 13.52 -28.77 -16.53
CA GLU A 411 12.05 -28.77 -16.36
C GLU A 411 11.50 -29.87 -15.45
N GLU A 412 12.36 -30.68 -14.81
CA GLU A 412 11.97 -31.71 -13.86
C GLU A 412 12.32 -31.32 -12.41
N VAL A 413 11.38 -31.57 -11.49
CA VAL A 413 11.61 -31.34 -10.05
C VAL A 413 12.64 -32.34 -9.52
N THR A 414 13.85 -31.84 -9.28
CA THR A 414 15.00 -32.64 -8.82
C THR A 414 15.22 -32.53 -7.31
N GLY A 415 14.64 -31.52 -6.67
CA GLY A 415 14.73 -31.35 -5.23
C GLY A 415 13.84 -30.24 -4.69
N PHE A 416 13.97 -30.00 -3.40
CA PHE A 416 13.32 -28.90 -2.71
C PHE A 416 14.19 -28.40 -1.55
N CYS A 417 14.04 -27.14 -1.18
CA CYS A 417 14.73 -26.53 -0.04
C CYS A 417 13.72 -25.91 0.93
N LEU A 418 13.97 -26.02 2.24
CA LEU A 418 13.25 -25.21 3.22
C LEU A 418 13.57 -23.72 2.97
N ALA A 419 12.55 -22.94 2.59
CA ALA A 419 12.70 -21.58 2.08
C ALA A 419 12.78 -20.53 3.22
N ILE A 420 13.66 -20.75 4.19
CA ILE A 420 13.89 -19.89 5.35
C ILE A 420 15.37 -19.59 5.47
N GLN A 421 15.73 -18.36 5.84
CA GLN A 421 17.11 -17.95 6.07
C GLN A 421 17.32 -17.33 7.46
N PRO A 422 18.55 -17.31 7.98
CA PRO A 422 18.85 -16.62 9.22
C PRO A 422 18.79 -15.11 9.02
N SER A 423 18.02 -14.43 9.86
CA SER A 423 17.98 -12.96 9.92
C SER A 423 19.32 -12.40 10.40
N ALA A 424 19.76 -11.33 9.74
CA ALA A 424 20.94 -10.59 10.14
C ALA A 424 20.62 -9.44 11.13
N ILE A 425 19.34 -9.23 11.44
CA ILE A 425 18.83 -8.29 12.44
C ILE A 425 18.18 -9.04 13.61
N ASN A 426 17.84 -8.32 14.69
CA ASN A 426 17.36 -8.91 15.94
C ASN A 426 15.89 -9.36 15.93
N TYR A 427 15.19 -9.18 14.82
CA TYR A 427 13.81 -9.62 14.60
C TYR A 427 13.72 -10.44 13.31
N GLY A 428 12.62 -11.19 13.15
CA GLY A 428 12.36 -11.98 11.94
C GLY A 428 11.63 -11.17 10.86
N ILE A 429 11.56 -11.72 9.65
CA ILE A 429 10.77 -11.16 8.56
C ILE A 429 9.88 -12.29 8.04
N ILE A 430 8.57 -12.08 8.02
CA ILE A 430 7.60 -12.94 7.34
C ILE A 430 7.45 -12.38 5.92
N GLY A 431 8.11 -13.03 4.97
CA GLY A 431 8.18 -12.61 3.58
C GLY A 431 7.03 -13.14 2.71
N GLN A 432 7.10 -12.85 1.41
CA GLN A 432 6.11 -13.28 0.41
C GLN A 432 5.83 -14.78 0.47
N ASN A 433 6.88 -15.60 0.56
CA ASN A 433 6.75 -17.06 0.59
C ASN A 433 5.83 -17.59 1.72
N PHE A 434 5.67 -16.86 2.81
CA PHE A 434 4.78 -17.26 3.91
C PHE A 434 3.38 -16.65 3.77
N ILE A 435 3.22 -15.49 3.14
CA ILE A 435 1.91 -14.86 2.92
C ILE A 435 1.16 -15.42 1.69
N THR A 436 1.85 -16.10 0.76
CA THR A 436 1.22 -16.83 -0.35
C THR A 436 0.21 -17.87 0.15
N GLY A 437 -0.93 -17.98 -0.53
CA GLY A 437 -2.08 -18.82 -0.15
C GLY A 437 -3.02 -18.19 0.88
N TYR A 438 -2.79 -16.92 1.24
CA TYR A 438 -3.59 -16.18 2.22
C TYR A 438 -4.06 -14.83 1.70
N ARG A 439 -5.28 -14.44 2.09
CA ARG A 439 -5.71 -13.03 2.07
C ARG A 439 -5.21 -12.36 3.34
N MET A 440 -4.14 -11.60 3.21
CA MET A 440 -3.55 -10.82 4.29
C MET A 440 -4.20 -9.44 4.34
N VAL A 441 -4.71 -9.04 5.51
CA VAL A 441 -5.35 -7.75 5.70
C VAL A 441 -4.62 -6.96 6.77
N PHE A 442 -4.17 -5.76 6.39
CA PHE A 442 -3.46 -4.83 7.24
C PHE A 442 -4.44 -3.73 7.67
N ASP A 443 -5.09 -3.93 8.82
CA ASP A 443 -6.01 -2.95 9.41
C ASP A 443 -5.19 -1.91 10.19
N ARG A 444 -4.73 -0.86 9.49
CA ARG A 444 -3.88 0.20 10.08
C ARG A 444 -4.66 1.07 11.08
N GLU A 445 -5.98 1.18 10.94
CA GLU A 445 -6.84 1.88 11.90
C GLU A 445 -6.86 1.18 13.27
N LYS A 446 -6.96 -0.15 13.28
CA LYS A 446 -6.98 -0.94 14.52
C LYS A 446 -5.63 -1.52 14.90
N LEU A 447 -4.59 -1.25 14.12
CA LEU A 447 -3.25 -1.81 14.24
C LEU A 447 -3.29 -3.34 14.37
N LYS A 448 -3.93 -4.00 13.40
CA LYS A 448 -4.08 -5.47 13.38
C LYS A 448 -3.73 -6.05 12.02
N LEU A 449 -3.06 -7.20 12.06
CA LEU A 449 -2.98 -8.11 10.92
C LEU A 449 -4.10 -9.13 11.01
N ARG A 450 -4.78 -9.38 9.89
CA ARG A 450 -5.73 -10.50 9.76
C ARG A 450 -5.34 -11.39 8.59
N TRP A 451 -5.69 -12.67 8.69
CA TRP A 451 -5.46 -13.63 7.63
C TRP A 451 -6.53 -14.71 7.58
N SER A 452 -6.77 -15.19 6.37
CA SER A 452 -7.54 -16.40 6.07
C SER A 452 -7.01 -17.03 4.79
N ARG A 453 -7.12 -18.35 4.67
CA ARG A 453 -6.83 -19.05 3.41
C ARG A 453 -7.68 -18.46 2.29
N SER A 454 -7.09 -18.31 1.12
CA SER A 454 -7.76 -17.72 -0.04
C SER A 454 -7.05 -18.15 -1.33
N SER A 455 -7.83 -18.44 -2.37
CA SER A 455 -7.36 -18.62 -3.76
C SER A 455 -7.34 -17.30 -4.54
N CYS A 456 -7.34 -16.19 -3.81
CA CYS A 456 -7.31 -14.82 -4.29
C CYS A 456 -8.45 -14.44 -5.23
N GLN A 457 -9.65 -15.04 -5.13
CA GLN A 457 -10.79 -14.71 -6.00
C GLN A 457 -11.26 -13.25 -5.84
N ASP A 458 -12.05 -12.77 -6.81
CA ASP A 458 -12.59 -11.41 -6.77
C ASP A 458 -13.54 -11.21 -5.57
N LEU A 459 -13.27 -10.17 -4.78
CA LEU A 459 -14.06 -9.83 -3.59
C LEU A 459 -15.50 -9.41 -3.90
N SER A 460 -15.85 -9.19 -5.17
CA SER A 460 -17.23 -8.94 -5.61
C SER A 460 -18.16 -10.15 -5.43
N ASN A 461 -17.62 -11.34 -5.16
CA ASN A 461 -18.38 -12.59 -5.09
C ASN A 461 -18.64 -13.08 -3.65
N GLU A 462 -18.16 -12.38 -2.62
CA GLU A 462 -18.36 -12.77 -1.21
C GLU A 462 -19.68 -12.22 -0.64
N GLU A 463 -20.82 -12.62 -1.22
CA GLU A 463 -22.09 -12.66 -0.48
C GLU A 463 -22.40 -14.10 -0.06
N GLY A 464 -22.09 -14.41 1.20
CA GLY A 464 -22.79 -15.44 1.99
C GLY A 464 -22.75 -16.87 1.49
N THR A 465 -21.68 -17.61 1.81
CA THR A 465 -21.79 -19.06 2.06
C THR A 465 -21.01 -19.43 3.33
N PRO A 466 -21.63 -20.21 4.25
CA PRO A 466 -20.89 -20.82 5.35
C PRO A 466 -19.95 -21.88 4.78
N ASP A 467 -18.71 -21.80 5.25
CA ASP A 467 -17.62 -22.75 5.10
C ASP A 467 -18.12 -24.21 5.06
N GLN A 468 -17.99 -24.86 3.90
CA GLN A 468 -17.99 -26.31 3.82
C GLN A 468 -16.61 -26.76 3.39
N ASP A 469 -15.88 -27.24 4.39
CA ASP A 469 -14.69 -28.06 4.34
C ASP A 469 -14.81 -29.11 3.21
N LYS A 470 -14.20 -28.80 2.05
CA LYS A 470 -13.95 -29.76 0.98
C LYS A 470 -12.45 -29.89 0.84
N THR A 471 -11.94 -31.00 1.34
CA THR A 471 -10.63 -31.55 0.98
C THR A 471 -10.58 -31.77 -0.53
N GLU A 472 -9.91 -30.88 -1.25
CA GLU A 472 -9.45 -31.13 -2.61
C GLU A 472 -7.92 -31.19 -2.60
N ASN A 473 -7.39 -32.38 -2.90
CA ASN A 473 -5.99 -32.57 -3.24
C ASN A 473 -5.70 -31.82 -4.56
N PRO A 474 -4.75 -30.87 -4.61
CA PRO A 474 -4.29 -30.35 -5.88
C PRO A 474 -3.34 -31.37 -6.51
N LEU A 475 -3.75 -31.92 -7.66
CA LEU A 475 -2.83 -32.50 -8.63
C LEU A 475 -1.94 -31.37 -9.20
N PRO A 476 -0.65 -31.61 -9.46
CA PRO A 476 0.24 -30.58 -9.96
C PRO A 476 -0.15 -30.24 -11.39
N THR A 477 -0.42 -28.95 -11.63
CA THR A 477 -0.67 -28.43 -12.98
C THR A 477 0.70 -28.15 -13.59
N ASN A 478 1.13 -29.04 -14.49
CA ASN A 478 2.26 -28.82 -15.39
C ASN A 478 1.89 -27.69 -16.35
N GLU A 479 2.37 -26.49 -16.08
CA GLU A 479 2.79 -25.49 -17.08
C GLU A 479 3.33 -24.27 -16.33
N GLN A 480 4.62 -24.29 -15.99
CA GLN A 480 5.36 -23.09 -15.62
C GLN A 480 6.55 -22.96 -16.58
N GLN A 481 6.62 -21.78 -17.20
CA GLN A 481 7.57 -21.45 -18.25
C GLN A 481 9.00 -21.43 -17.73
N SER A 482 9.84 -22.11 -18.50
CA SER A 482 11.30 -22.11 -18.47
C SER A 482 11.91 -20.71 -18.58
N THR A 483 12.89 -20.41 -17.72
CA THR A 483 14.07 -19.63 -18.12
C THR A 483 15.32 -20.44 -17.81
N GLY A 484 16.06 -20.76 -18.87
CA GLY A 484 17.20 -21.65 -18.83
C GLY A 484 18.47 -20.99 -18.28
N GLY A 485 19.20 -21.76 -17.48
CA GLY A 485 20.65 -21.90 -17.58
C GLY A 485 21.50 -20.65 -17.37
N GLY A 486 21.81 -20.38 -16.10
CA GLY A 486 23.11 -19.87 -15.68
C GLY A 486 23.46 -18.46 -16.11
N LYS A 487 22.96 -17.47 -15.36
CA LYS A 487 23.69 -16.25 -14.99
C LYS A 487 22.96 -15.56 -13.82
N HIS A 488 23.75 -15.24 -12.79
CA HIS A 488 23.41 -14.48 -11.58
C HIS A 488 22.04 -14.75 -10.97
N ALA A 489 21.96 -15.71 -10.04
CA ALA A 489 20.85 -15.74 -9.08
C ALA A 489 20.79 -14.36 -8.40
N VAL A 490 19.68 -13.66 -8.57
CA VAL A 490 19.46 -12.37 -7.92
C VAL A 490 19.33 -12.67 -6.43
N ALA A 491 20.11 -11.96 -5.60
CA ALA A 491 20.01 -12.14 -4.15
C ALA A 491 18.55 -11.87 -3.73
N PRO A 492 17.98 -12.63 -2.78
CA PRO A 492 16.65 -12.36 -2.26
C PRO A 492 16.44 -10.88 -1.99
N ALA A 493 15.37 -10.31 -2.56
CA ALA A 493 15.00 -8.95 -2.25
C ALA A 493 14.65 -8.89 -0.76
N VAL A 494 15.28 -7.97 -0.03
CA VAL A 494 14.94 -7.68 1.35
C VAL A 494 14.67 -6.19 1.44
N ALA A 495 13.39 -5.83 1.45
CA ALA A 495 12.99 -4.47 1.76
C ALA A 495 13.32 -4.17 3.24
N GLY A 496 13.89 -2.99 3.48
CA GLY A 496 14.32 -2.57 4.81
C GLY A 496 14.04 -1.10 5.02
N LYS A 497 13.82 -0.71 6.28
CA LYS A 497 13.42 0.64 6.67
C LYS A 497 14.45 1.70 6.26
N THR A 498 13.94 2.87 5.86
CA THR A 498 14.70 4.13 5.79
C THR A 498 15.29 4.50 7.15
N THR A 499 16.62 4.61 7.22
CA THR A 499 17.32 5.04 8.44
C THR A 499 16.99 6.49 8.78
N SER A 500 16.38 6.72 9.94
CA SER A 500 16.17 8.07 10.52
C SER A 500 17.11 8.27 11.72
N ASN A 501 18.39 8.56 11.46
CA ASN A 501 19.30 8.98 12.52
C ASN A 501 19.31 10.51 12.69
N PRO A 502 19.04 11.06 13.89
CA PRO A 502 19.04 12.49 14.14
C PRO A 502 20.44 12.96 14.58
N SER A 503 20.95 14.04 13.99
CA SER A 503 22.17 14.70 14.46
C SER A 503 21.88 16.14 14.90
N THR A 504 21.76 16.27 16.22
CA THR A 504 22.09 17.41 17.10
C THR A 504 22.10 18.84 16.54
N ALA A 505 21.16 19.63 17.08
CA ALA A 505 21.00 21.06 16.93
C ALA A 505 22.15 21.89 17.53
N SER A 506 22.40 23.05 16.91
CA SER A 506 22.97 24.22 17.58
C SER A 506 21.94 25.35 17.57
N ARG A 507 21.63 25.87 18.77
CA ARG A 507 20.77 27.03 19.00
C ARG A 507 21.52 28.30 18.61
N GLN A 508 20.90 29.21 17.86
CA GLN A 508 21.17 30.63 18.02
C GLN A 508 19.94 31.50 17.74
N PHE A 509 19.79 32.50 18.60
CA PHE A 509 18.66 33.38 18.79
C PHE A 509 18.55 34.47 17.71
N MET A 510 17.30 34.74 17.33
CA MET A 510 16.67 36.04 16.99
C MET A 510 17.45 37.10 16.20
N ASN A 511 16.87 37.54 15.07
CA ASN A 511 16.51 38.95 14.93
C ASN A 511 15.33 39.23 13.98
N LYS A 512 14.52 40.21 14.39
CA LYS A 512 13.35 40.79 13.71
C LYS A 512 13.77 41.76 12.59
N LEU A 513 13.00 41.83 11.50
CA LEU A 513 12.55 43.04 10.76
C LEU A 513 11.75 42.59 9.51
N GLN A 514 10.42 42.69 9.50
CA GLN A 514 9.57 43.75 8.90
C GLN A 514 9.34 43.68 7.37
N LEU A 515 8.11 43.28 7.01
CA LEU A 515 7.36 43.57 5.76
C LEU A 515 7.05 45.09 5.65
N PRO A 516 6.70 45.69 4.47
CA PRO A 516 5.80 45.10 3.46
C PRO A 516 6.10 45.40 1.97
N ALA A 517 5.89 44.39 1.11
CA ALA A 517 5.74 44.54 -0.34
C ALA A 517 4.33 44.06 -0.73
N GLN A 518 3.30 44.85 -0.43
CA GLN A 518 1.91 44.57 -0.85
C GLN A 518 1.12 45.81 -1.31
N LEU A 519 1.76 46.96 -1.54
CA LEU A 519 1.08 48.14 -2.11
C LEU A 519 1.34 48.38 -3.62
N SER A 520 2.21 47.61 -4.26
CA SER A 520 2.61 47.83 -5.66
C SER A 520 1.81 47.01 -6.69
N LEU A 521 0.97 46.05 -6.27
CA LEU A 521 0.19 45.21 -7.18
C LEU A 521 -1.26 45.70 -7.39
N LEU A 522 -1.79 46.53 -6.48
CA LEU A 522 -3.15 47.05 -6.59
C LEU A 522 -3.28 48.25 -7.55
N LEU A 523 -2.18 48.97 -7.79
CA LEU A 523 -2.12 50.11 -8.71
C LEU A 523 -1.96 49.71 -10.19
N LEU A 524 -1.52 48.48 -10.47
CA LEU A 524 -1.34 47.99 -11.85
C LEU A 524 -2.65 47.43 -12.46
N VAL A 525 -3.56 46.94 -11.63
CA VAL A 525 -4.84 46.38 -12.08
C VAL A 525 -5.86 47.47 -12.42
N THR A 526 -5.80 48.62 -11.74
CA THR A 526 -6.69 49.76 -12.02
C THR A 526 -6.34 50.52 -13.31
N SER A 527 -5.11 50.45 -13.79
CA SER A 527 -4.69 51.09 -15.05
C SER A 527 -5.05 50.29 -16.29
N LEU A 528 -5.19 48.96 -16.19
CA LEU A 528 -5.54 48.10 -17.33
C LEU A 528 -7.05 48.06 -17.64
N THR A 529 -7.90 48.29 -16.64
CA THR A 529 -9.36 48.34 -16.84
C THR A 529 -9.84 49.63 -17.52
N PHE A 530 -9.04 50.71 -17.53
CA PHE A 530 -9.42 51.99 -18.15
C PHE A 530 -9.07 52.07 -19.65
N CYS A 531 -8.26 51.15 -20.18
CA CYS A 531 -7.87 51.12 -21.60
C CYS A 531 -8.75 50.23 -22.51
N ILE A 532 -9.74 49.51 -21.97
CA ILE A 532 -10.63 48.63 -22.75
C ILE A 532 -12.00 49.29 -23.01
N LEU A 533 -12.21 50.53 -22.54
CA LEU A 533 -13.50 51.23 -22.61
C LEU A 533 -13.46 52.61 -23.29
N ILE A 534 -12.50 52.82 -24.20
CA ILE A 534 -12.52 53.94 -25.17
C ILE A 534 -12.50 53.37 -26.58
#